data_AF-A0A3M8AJ86-F1
#
_entry.id   AF-A0A3M8AJ86-F1
#
_cell.length_a   1.000
_cell.length_b   1.000
_cell.length_c   1.000
_cell.angle_alpha   90.00
_cell.angle_beta   90.00
_cell.angle_gamma   90.00
#
_symmetry.space_group_name_H-M   'P 1'
#
loop_
_entity.id
_entity.type
_entity.pdbx_description
1 polymer ?
#
loop_
_entity_poly.entity_id
_entity_poly.type
_entity_poly.pdbx_seq_one_letter_code
_entity_poly.pdbx_strand_id
1 'polypeptide(L)'
;MPFRLTDVLPQWTQPKSAGDGALTLAAPGNEPADAYLFDPLDAAPYLLDLSENENSVPENYREVEKRPDVLVYTSEPLQEDVAIAGEISAVLYAASSARDTDWLVRLSDVDEEGNSIRLSDGIICARYRHSFAEPKLLEPGQIERYEIRMGKIANVFEKGHRIRVCVTSGAENFSFPNPNTGTDLATETETVVARQHIYHDEQHPSHIRLPLLPKNR
;
A
#
# COMPACT_ATOMS: atom_id res chain seq x y z
N MET A 1 9.67 5.25 -14.13
CA MET A 1 9.58 3.82 -14.51
C MET A 1 8.81 3.10 -13.41
N PRO A 2 7.95 2.12 -13.70
CA PRO A 2 7.17 1.46 -12.66
C PRO A 2 8.00 0.40 -11.91
N PHE A 3 7.94 0.42 -10.58
CA PHE A 3 8.42 -0.66 -9.71
C PHE A 3 7.22 -1.58 -9.35
N ARG A 4 7.43 -2.90 -9.30
CA ARG A 4 6.43 -3.99 -9.29
C ARG A 4 6.75 -5.06 -8.25
N LEU A 5 5.80 -5.90 -7.89
CA LEU A 5 5.93 -6.87 -6.81
C LEU A 5 6.31 -8.25 -7.36
N THR A 6 7.32 -8.96 -6.80
CA THR A 6 7.69 -10.34 -7.22
C THR A 6 8.08 -11.25 -6.05
N ASP A 7 7.92 -12.57 -6.23
CA ASP A 7 8.01 -13.60 -5.19
C ASP A 7 8.90 -14.80 -5.59
N VAL A 8 9.59 -15.45 -4.62
CA VAL A 8 10.48 -16.61 -4.85
C VAL A 8 10.02 -17.84 -4.04
N LEU A 9 9.34 -18.77 -4.72
CA LEU A 9 9.15 -20.21 -4.40
C LEU A 9 8.10 -20.63 -3.34
N PRO A 10 7.59 -21.89 -3.41
CA PRO A 10 6.20 -22.22 -3.12
C PRO A 10 5.99 -22.90 -1.76
N GLN A 11 4.89 -22.57 -1.07
CA GLN A 11 4.02 -23.52 -0.34
C GLN A 11 2.80 -22.81 0.27
N TRP A 12 1.63 -23.43 0.08
CA TRP A 12 0.33 -23.00 0.59
C TRP A 12 0.22 -23.28 2.09
N THR A 13 -0.22 -22.29 2.89
CA THR A 13 -1.23 -22.41 3.99
C THR A 13 -1.37 -21.19 4.91
N GLN A 14 -0.64 -20.08 4.75
CA GLN A 14 -0.80 -18.89 5.61
C GLN A 14 -0.81 -17.56 4.81
N PRO A 15 -1.55 -16.53 5.27
CA PRO A 15 -1.50 -15.19 4.67
C PRO A 15 -0.06 -14.66 4.72
N LYS A 16 0.48 -14.28 3.56
CA LYS A 16 1.83 -13.72 3.40
C LYS A 16 1.84 -12.23 3.73
N SER A 17 1.82 -11.90 5.01
CA SER A 17 2.04 -10.55 5.53
C SER A 17 3.33 -10.44 6.36
N ALA A 18 4.34 -11.24 6.00
CA ALA A 18 5.62 -11.29 6.70
C ALA A 18 6.69 -10.34 6.13
N GLY A 19 6.35 -9.53 5.13
CA GLY A 19 7.23 -8.51 4.54
C GLY A 19 8.41 -9.03 3.73
N ASP A 20 8.22 -10.15 3.05
CA ASP A 20 9.15 -10.81 2.14
C ASP A 20 8.92 -10.50 0.66
N GLY A 21 7.94 -9.65 0.34
CA GLY A 21 7.66 -9.24 -1.04
C GLY A 21 8.80 -8.43 -1.64
N ALA A 22 9.17 -8.70 -2.89
CA ALA A 22 10.21 -7.95 -3.59
C ALA A 22 9.59 -6.84 -4.45
N LEU A 23 10.24 -5.67 -4.52
CA LEU A 23 9.86 -4.56 -5.40
C LEU A 23 10.89 -4.43 -6.56
N THR A 24 10.51 -4.80 -7.78
CA THR A 24 11.38 -4.93 -8.96
C THR A 24 10.91 -4.09 -10.15
N LEU A 25 11.79 -3.79 -11.10
CA LEU A 25 11.39 -3.12 -12.35
C LEU A 25 10.90 -4.09 -13.44
N ALA A 26 11.10 -5.40 -13.25
CA ALA A 26 10.72 -6.42 -14.22
C ALA A 26 9.19 -6.55 -14.28
N ALA A 27 8.67 -6.97 -15.44
CA ALA A 27 7.27 -7.38 -15.51
C ALA A 27 7.07 -8.66 -14.66
N PRO A 28 5.96 -8.79 -13.92
CA PRO A 28 5.72 -9.96 -13.13
C PRO A 28 5.42 -11.14 -14.04
N GLY A 29 5.71 -12.34 -13.53
CA GLY A 29 5.30 -13.58 -14.17
C GLY A 29 3.87 -13.96 -13.80
N ASN A 30 3.59 -15.26 -13.90
CA ASN A 30 2.40 -15.83 -13.28
C ASN A 30 2.71 -16.12 -11.81
N GLU A 31 2.24 -15.26 -10.92
CA GLU A 31 2.53 -15.27 -9.50
C GLU A 31 1.22 -15.33 -8.70
N PRO A 32 1.19 -16.01 -7.53
CA PRO A 32 0.01 -16.02 -6.68
C PRO A 32 -0.25 -14.63 -6.10
N ALA A 33 -1.51 -14.33 -5.77
CA ALA A 33 -1.86 -13.12 -5.04
C ALA A 33 -1.48 -13.22 -3.56
N ASP A 34 -1.06 -12.10 -2.99
CA ASP A 34 -0.87 -11.96 -1.55
C ASP A 34 -2.19 -11.63 -0.85
N ALA A 35 -2.31 -12.03 0.41
CA ALA A 35 -3.55 -11.87 1.17
C ALA A 35 -3.32 -11.55 2.63
N TYR A 36 -4.24 -10.78 3.21
CA TYR A 36 -4.28 -10.47 4.64
C TYR A 36 -5.73 -10.35 5.12
N LEU A 37 -5.91 -10.36 6.44
CA LEU A 37 -7.19 -10.07 7.08
C LEU A 37 -7.16 -8.65 7.60
N PHE A 38 -8.18 -7.88 7.29
CA PHE A 38 -8.39 -6.54 7.84
C PHE A 38 -9.54 -6.59 8.85
N ASP A 39 -9.23 -6.29 10.10
CA ASP A 39 -10.20 -6.10 11.18
C ASP A 39 -10.33 -4.60 11.49
N PRO A 40 -11.50 -3.98 11.26
CA PRO A 40 -11.70 -2.56 11.56
C PRO A 40 -11.51 -2.20 13.04
N LEU A 41 -11.60 -3.18 13.96
CA LEU A 41 -11.39 -2.99 15.40
C LEU A 41 -9.92 -3.11 15.83
N ASP A 42 -9.04 -3.56 14.93
CA ASP A 42 -7.58 -3.61 15.09
C ASP A 42 -6.95 -3.13 13.79
N ALA A 43 -7.25 -1.89 13.40
CA ALA A 43 -6.74 -1.31 12.16
C ALA A 43 -5.26 -0.91 12.30
N ALA A 44 -4.46 -1.09 11.25
CA ALA A 44 -3.09 -0.58 11.23
C ALA A 44 -3.04 0.94 11.55
N PRO A 45 -2.15 1.37 12.49
CA PRO A 45 -2.06 2.76 12.87
C PRO A 45 -1.40 3.61 11.76
N TYR A 46 -1.93 4.80 11.59
CA TYR A 46 -1.22 5.91 10.97
C TYR A 46 -0.47 6.67 12.06
N LEU A 47 0.86 6.60 12.03
CA LEU A 47 1.72 7.33 12.95
C LEU A 47 1.61 8.83 12.67
N LEU A 48 1.11 9.57 13.65
CA LEU A 48 0.96 11.01 13.63
C LEU A 48 1.47 11.56 14.96
N ASP A 49 2.57 12.31 14.92
CA ASP A 49 3.00 13.10 16.07
C ASP A 49 2.30 14.46 16.08
N LEU A 50 1.26 14.59 16.92
CA LEU A 50 0.52 15.83 17.13
C LEU A 50 1.27 16.81 18.05
N SER A 51 2.33 16.39 18.73
CA SER A 51 3.07 17.23 19.66
C SER A 51 3.99 18.23 18.94
N GLU A 52 4.36 17.93 17.69
CA GLU A 52 5.26 18.75 16.87
C GLU A 52 4.57 19.94 16.19
N ASN A 53 3.26 20.18 16.45
CA ASN A 53 2.48 21.29 15.88
C ASN A 53 2.50 21.37 14.33
N GLU A 54 3.04 20.34 13.69
CA GLU A 54 3.14 20.12 12.25
C GLU A 54 2.42 18.82 11.90
N ASN A 55 1.46 18.90 10.97
CA ASN A 55 0.92 17.69 10.37
C ASN A 55 2.00 17.11 9.44
N SER A 56 2.50 15.92 9.77
CA SER A 56 3.32 15.04 8.89
C SER A 56 4.85 15.11 9.03
N VAL A 57 5.38 14.78 10.21
CA VAL A 57 6.78 14.36 10.31
C VAL A 57 6.98 13.01 9.58
N PRO A 58 8.15 12.75 8.95
CA PRO A 58 8.48 11.44 8.39
C PRO A 58 8.71 10.40 9.50
N GLU A 59 7.63 9.80 9.97
CA GLU A 59 7.69 8.75 11.01
C GLU A 59 8.33 7.46 10.51
N ASN A 60 8.94 6.72 11.44
CA ASN A 60 9.54 5.42 11.17
C ASN A 60 8.50 4.30 11.33
N TYR A 61 8.13 3.66 10.22
CA TYR A 61 7.10 2.62 10.16
C TYR A 61 7.62 1.20 10.37
N ARG A 62 8.92 1.04 10.67
CA ARG A 62 9.56 -0.28 10.85
C ARG A 62 8.78 -1.23 11.78
N GLU A 63 8.17 -0.72 12.84
CA GLU A 63 7.41 -1.55 13.79
C GLU A 63 5.98 -1.86 13.28
N VAL A 64 5.32 -0.90 12.62
CA VAL A 64 3.97 -1.10 12.05
C VAL A 64 4.02 -2.11 10.90
N GLU A 65 5.10 -2.12 10.14
CA GLU A 65 5.34 -3.03 9.01
C GLU A 65 5.46 -4.51 9.40
N LYS A 66 5.55 -4.83 10.71
CA LYS A 66 5.54 -6.21 11.21
C LYS A 66 4.12 -6.75 11.40
N ARG A 67 3.10 -5.91 11.26
CA ARG A 67 1.71 -6.33 11.46
C ARG A 67 1.25 -7.28 10.35
N PRO A 68 0.42 -8.28 10.68
CA PRO A 68 -0.05 -9.26 9.71
C PRO A 68 -1.12 -8.71 8.74
N ASP A 69 -1.57 -7.47 8.90
CA ASP A 69 -2.49 -6.77 8.01
C ASP A 69 -1.78 -5.70 7.16
N VAL A 70 -0.45 -5.74 7.11
CA VAL A 70 0.39 -4.86 6.28
C VAL A 70 1.25 -5.71 5.36
N LEU A 71 0.96 -5.67 4.07
CA LEU A 71 1.83 -6.25 3.05
C LEU A 71 3.00 -5.30 2.80
N VAL A 72 4.23 -5.81 2.76
CA VAL A 72 5.44 -5.01 2.60
C VAL A 72 6.24 -5.53 1.42
N TYR A 73 6.57 -4.62 0.50
CA TYR A 73 7.34 -4.92 -0.69
C TYR A 73 8.55 -4.01 -0.79
N THR A 74 9.74 -4.59 -0.89
CA THR A 74 10.99 -3.83 -0.77
C THR A 74 11.92 -4.10 -1.95
N SER A 75 12.55 -3.06 -2.48
CA SER A 75 13.55 -3.23 -3.54
C SER A 75 14.84 -3.84 -3.01
N GLU A 76 15.68 -4.31 -3.92
CA GLU A 76 17.11 -4.48 -3.61
C GLU A 76 17.74 -3.13 -3.21
N PRO A 77 18.89 -3.14 -2.49
CA PRO A 77 19.63 -1.92 -2.22
C PRO A 77 19.94 -1.22 -3.54
N LEU A 78 19.63 0.06 -3.59
CA LEU A 78 19.90 0.89 -4.74
C LEU A 78 21.40 0.95 -4.99
N GLN A 79 21.81 0.68 -6.23
CA GLN A 79 23.22 0.70 -6.61
C GLN A 79 23.77 2.13 -6.79
N GLU A 80 22.86 3.10 -6.83
CA GLU A 80 23.10 4.52 -7.07
C GLU A 80 21.89 5.33 -6.59
N ASP A 81 22.07 6.64 -6.42
CA ASP A 81 21.00 7.53 -5.98
C ASP A 81 19.85 7.57 -6.99
N VAL A 82 18.62 7.56 -6.47
CA VAL A 82 17.39 7.67 -7.26
C VAL A 82 16.61 8.89 -6.81
N ALA A 83 16.62 9.94 -7.65
CA ALA A 83 15.85 11.15 -7.41
C ALA A 83 14.44 11.06 -7.99
N ILE A 84 13.44 11.45 -7.20
CA ILE A 84 12.04 11.60 -7.61
C ILE A 84 11.54 13.01 -7.32
N ALA A 85 10.72 13.57 -8.19
CA ALA A 85 10.01 14.81 -7.92
C ALA A 85 8.70 14.89 -8.70
N GLY A 86 7.57 14.99 -7.99
CA GLY A 86 6.26 15.15 -8.59
C GLY A 86 5.18 14.29 -7.96
N GLU A 87 4.15 13.99 -8.74
CA GLU A 87 3.01 13.17 -8.32
C GLU A 87 3.34 11.68 -8.36
N ILE A 88 2.96 10.99 -7.29
CA ILE A 88 3.06 9.54 -7.18
C ILE A 88 1.65 8.97 -7.32
N SER A 89 1.57 7.81 -7.96
CA SER A 89 0.33 7.03 -7.99
C SER A 89 0.64 5.54 -7.87
N ALA A 90 -0.29 4.78 -7.33
CA ALA A 90 -0.26 3.33 -7.35
C ALA A 90 -1.45 2.79 -8.14
N VAL A 91 -1.22 1.69 -8.86
CA VAL A 91 -2.28 0.89 -9.46
C VAL A 91 -2.30 -0.42 -8.72
N LEU A 92 -3.44 -0.72 -8.08
CA LEU A 92 -3.68 -2.02 -7.45
C LEU A 92 -4.74 -2.79 -8.23
N TYR A 93 -4.49 -4.08 -8.42
CA TYR A 93 -5.51 -5.06 -8.72
C TYR A 93 -5.79 -5.81 -7.43
N ALA A 94 -7.00 -5.64 -6.90
CA ALA A 94 -7.31 -6.14 -5.57
C ALA A 94 -8.74 -6.66 -5.50
N ALA A 95 -8.96 -7.61 -4.59
CA ALA A 95 -10.28 -8.15 -4.28
C ALA A 95 -10.48 -8.19 -2.77
N SER A 96 -11.72 -7.94 -2.34
CA SER A 96 -12.13 -8.07 -0.94
C SER A 96 -13.22 -9.11 -0.79
N SER A 97 -13.26 -9.81 0.33
CA SER A 97 -14.44 -10.62 0.71
C SER A 97 -15.63 -9.75 1.17
N ALA A 98 -15.40 -8.45 1.37
CA ALA A 98 -16.41 -7.49 1.81
C ALA A 98 -17.08 -6.76 0.63
N ARG A 99 -18.16 -6.06 0.93
CA ARG A 99 -18.91 -5.24 -0.05
C ARG A 99 -18.32 -3.83 -0.21
N ASP A 100 -17.45 -3.43 0.70
CA ASP A 100 -16.66 -2.22 0.64
C ASP A 100 -15.42 -2.39 1.53
N THR A 101 -14.37 -1.61 1.30
CA THR A 101 -13.18 -1.55 2.13
C THR A 101 -12.33 -0.35 1.73
N ASP A 102 -11.24 -0.09 2.44
CA ASP A 102 -10.25 0.90 2.04
C ASP A 102 -8.95 0.24 1.59
N TRP A 103 -8.26 0.88 0.66
CA TRP A 103 -6.91 0.51 0.23
C TRP A 103 -5.97 1.67 0.48
N LEU A 104 -5.00 1.47 1.37
CA LEU A 104 -3.90 2.39 1.62
C LEU A 104 -2.62 1.85 0.99
N VAL A 105 -1.91 2.72 0.29
CA VAL A 105 -0.55 2.49 -0.20
C VAL A 105 0.38 3.51 0.44
N ARG A 106 1.49 3.03 1.00
CA ARG A 106 2.54 3.86 1.57
C ARG A 106 3.84 3.66 0.81
N LEU A 107 4.53 4.76 0.51
CA LEU A 107 5.90 4.80 0.03
C LEU A 107 6.83 5.21 1.17
N SER A 108 7.88 4.43 1.40
CA SER A 108 8.91 4.71 2.40
C SER A 108 10.32 4.59 1.80
N ASP A 109 11.25 5.32 2.39
CA ASP A 109 12.70 5.17 2.21
C ASP A 109 13.26 4.30 3.32
N VAL A 110 13.94 3.20 2.98
CA VAL A 110 14.54 2.29 3.97
C VAL A 110 16.05 2.42 3.95
N ASP A 111 16.62 2.87 5.06
CA ASP A 111 18.07 3.01 5.21
C ASP A 111 18.77 1.66 5.47
N GLU A 112 20.11 1.69 5.55
CA GLU A 112 20.94 0.49 5.78
C GLU A 112 20.76 -0.12 7.18
N GLU A 113 20.23 0.65 8.15
CA GLU A 113 19.91 0.19 9.51
C GLU A 113 18.50 -0.45 9.58
N GLY A 114 17.73 -0.33 8.51
CA GLY A 114 16.37 -0.85 8.36
C GLY A 114 15.28 0.06 8.91
N ASN A 115 15.56 1.35 9.12
CA ASN A 115 14.53 2.35 9.43
C ASN A 115 13.69 2.61 8.18
N SER A 116 12.37 2.55 8.29
CA SER A 116 11.44 2.75 7.17
C SER A 116 10.75 4.09 7.31
N ILE A 117 11.30 5.12 6.68
CA ILE A 117 10.84 6.50 6.82
C ILE A 117 9.75 6.78 5.80
N ARG A 118 8.55 7.11 6.29
CA ARG A 118 7.39 7.41 5.42
C ARG A 118 7.64 8.66 4.59
N LEU A 119 7.41 8.55 3.28
CA LEU A 119 7.50 9.67 2.35
C LEU A 119 6.13 10.15 1.86
N SER A 120 5.26 9.23 1.45
CA SER A 120 3.96 9.57 0.85
C SER A 120 2.98 8.43 1.01
N ASP A 121 1.71 8.78 1.20
CA ASP A 121 0.60 7.83 1.29
C ASP A 121 -0.47 8.19 0.26
N GLY A 122 -1.26 7.19 -0.11
CA GLY A 122 -2.52 7.37 -0.82
C GLY A 122 -3.54 6.39 -0.28
N ILE A 123 -4.79 6.83 -0.19
CA ILE A 123 -5.92 6.02 0.27
C ILE A 123 -7.07 6.15 -0.73
N ILE A 124 -7.76 5.05 -0.99
CA ILE A 124 -9.03 5.06 -1.71
C ILE A 124 -10.02 4.13 -1.01
N CYS A 125 -11.24 4.63 -0.79
CA CYS A 125 -12.35 3.81 -0.38
C CYS A 125 -12.97 3.13 -1.61
N ALA A 126 -13.14 1.82 -1.57
CA ALA A 126 -13.38 0.98 -2.72
C ALA A 126 -14.70 1.29 -3.44
N ARG A 127 -15.73 1.75 -2.69
CA ARG A 127 -16.97 2.22 -3.30
C ARG A 127 -16.79 3.39 -4.27
N TYR A 128 -15.73 4.20 -4.12
CA TYR A 128 -15.43 5.35 -4.98
C TYR A 128 -14.40 5.06 -6.07
N ARG A 129 -14.00 3.80 -6.28
CA ARG A 129 -12.94 3.40 -7.22
C ARG A 129 -13.10 3.90 -8.66
N HIS A 130 -14.33 4.18 -9.09
CA HIS A 130 -14.63 4.71 -10.43
C HIS A 130 -15.15 6.15 -10.42
N SER A 131 -15.83 6.57 -9.35
CA SER A 131 -16.45 7.89 -9.24
C SER A 131 -16.66 8.26 -7.77
N PHE A 132 -16.31 9.48 -7.40
CA PHE A 132 -16.65 10.05 -6.09
C PHE A 132 -18.12 10.50 -5.99
N ALA A 133 -18.78 10.70 -7.14
CA ALA A 133 -20.18 11.14 -7.19
C ALA A 133 -21.16 9.95 -7.20
N GLU A 134 -20.73 8.82 -7.74
CA GLU A 134 -21.55 7.62 -7.92
C GLU A 134 -20.88 6.42 -7.25
N PRO A 135 -20.98 6.28 -5.91
CA PRO A 135 -20.40 5.15 -5.21
C PRO A 135 -21.06 3.84 -5.66
N LYS A 136 -20.24 2.82 -5.90
CA LYS A 136 -20.69 1.48 -6.26
C LYS A 136 -20.01 0.46 -5.35
N LEU A 137 -20.80 -0.39 -4.69
CA LEU A 137 -20.24 -1.45 -3.85
C LEU A 137 -19.42 -2.47 -4.66
N LEU A 138 -18.59 -3.21 -3.94
CA LEU A 138 -17.86 -4.36 -4.46
C LEU A 138 -18.78 -5.58 -4.55
N GLU A 139 -18.52 -6.42 -5.55
CA GLU A 139 -18.95 -7.80 -5.54
C GLU A 139 -17.86 -8.61 -4.82
N PRO A 140 -18.15 -9.30 -3.70
CA PRO A 140 -17.16 -10.05 -2.95
C PRO A 140 -16.37 -11.04 -3.81
N GLY A 141 -15.04 -10.98 -3.72
CA GLY A 141 -14.12 -11.83 -4.47
C GLY A 141 -13.86 -11.40 -5.91
N GLN A 142 -14.53 -10.37 -6.43
CA GLN A 142 -14.23 -9.84 -7.76
C GLN A 142 -12.95 -9.00 -7.74
N ILE A 143 -12.06 -9.25 -8.70
CA ILE A 143 -10.85 -8.44 -8.91
C ILE A 143 -11.26 -7.11 -9.53
N GLU A 144 -10.84 -6.01 -8.90
CA GLU A 144 -11.08 -4.64 -9.33
C GLU A 144 -9.76 -3.89 -9.48
N ARG A 145 -9.72 -2.91 -10.38
CA ARG A 145 -8.55 -2.03 -10.57
C ARG A 145 -8.77 -0.72 -9.82
N TYR A 146 -7.80 -0.36 -8.98
CA TYR A 146 -7.77 0.88 -8.22
C TYR A 146 -6.63 1.77 -8.71
N GLU A 147 -6.92 3.04 -8.91
CA GLU A 147 -5.91 4.07 -9.19
C GLU A 147 -5.82 5.01 -7.99
N ILE A 148 -4.77 4.84 -7.20
CA ILE A 148 -4.58 5.49 -5.91
C ILE A 148 -3.60 6.64 -6.11
N ARG A 149 -4.10 7.86 -5.99
CA ARG A 149 -3.26 9.06 -6.03
C ARG A 149 -2.59 9.24 -4.67
N MET A 150 -1.31 9.56 -4.69
CA MET A 150 -0.50 9.77 -3.50
C MET A 150 0.02 11.22 -3.46
N GLY A 151 0.48 11.66 -2.29
CA GLY A 151 1.06 12.99 -2.10
C GLY A 151 2.25 13.26 -3.03
N LYS A 152 2.39 14.51 -3.47
CA LYS A 152 3.53 14.98 -4.27
C LYS A 152 4.74 15.19 -3.37
N ILE A 153 5.89 14.67 -3.77
CA ILE A 153 7.13 14.81 -3.00
C ILE A 153 8.31 15.10 -3.93
N ALA A 154 9.40 15.57 -3.34
CA ALA A 154 10.73 15.50 -3.90
C ALA A 154 11.63 14.77 -2.90
N ASN A 155 12.26 13.69 -3.32
CA ASN A 155 13.16 12.89 -2.48
C ASN A 155 14.32 12.34 -3.31
N VAL A 156 15.46 12.10 -2.67
CA VAL A 156 16.53 11.26 -3.21
C VAL A 156 16.62 10.03 -2.33
N PHE A 157 16.32 8.86 -2.89
CA PHE A 157 16.69 7.61 -2.25
C PHE A 157 18.18 7.41 -2.46
N GLU A 158 18.95 7.40 -1.38
CA GLU A 158 20.41 7.31 -1.45
C GLU A 158 20.86 5.91 -1.93
N LYS A 159 22.04 5.83 -2.53
CA LYS A 159 22.70 4.55 -2.76
C LYS A 159 22.76 3.74 -1.46
N GLY A 160 22.43 2.45 -1.53
CA GLY A 160 22.37 1.54 -0.38
C GLY A 160 20.99 1.48 0.27
N HIS A 161 20.19 2.54 0.15
CA HIS A 161 18.81 2.53 0.62
C HIS A 161 17.92 1.64 -0.26
N ARG A 162 16.71 1.39 0.20
CA ARG A 162 15.69 0.62 -0.53
C ARG A 162 14.41 1.44 -0.65
N ILE A 163 13.72 1.24 -1.76
CA ILE A 163 12.36 1.75 -1.95
C ILE A 163 11.41 0.71 -1.37
N ARG A 164 10.55 1.12 -0.43
CA ARG A 164 9.54 0.24 0.17
C ARG A 164 8.14 0.74 -0.14
N VAL A 165 7.28 -0.19 -0.50
CA VAL A 165 5.85 0.02 -0.67
C VAL A 165 5.11 -0.89 0.29
N CYS A 166 4.20 -0.31 1.08
CA CYS A 166 3.32 -1.07 1.96
C CYS A 166 1.87 -0.94 1.49
N VAL A 167 1.10 -2.02 1.62
CA VAL A 167 -0.33 -2.04 1.31
C VAL A 167 -1.10 -2.55 2.53
N THR A 168 -2.11 -1.81 2.95
CA THR A 168 -3.01 -2.19 4.05
C THR A 168 -4.41 -1.61 3.80
N SER A 169 -5.36 -1.91 4.69
CA SER A 169 -6.73 -1.37 4.68
C SER A 169 -7.03 -0.49 5.90
N GLY A 170 -6.03 -0.26 6.77
CA GLY A 170 -6.17 0.57 7.97
C GLY A 170 -5.28 1.82 7.96
N ALA A 171 -5.77 2.90 8.57
CA ALA A 171 -5.04 4.14 8.78
C ALA A 171 -5.53 4.84 10.07
N GLU A 172 -5.58 4.08 11.17
CA GLU A 172 -6.12 4.58 12.45
C GLU A 172 -5.38 5.86 12.88
N ASN A 173 -6.09 6.84 13.45
CA ASN A 173 -5.66 8.22 13.74
C ASN A 173 -5.61 9.19 12.54
N PHE A 174 -5.69 8.71 11.30
CA PHE A 174 -5.80 9.56 10.11
C PHE A 174 -7.18 9.49 9.44
N SER A 175 -7.73 8.29 9.30
CA SER A 175 -9.07 8.03 8.76
C SER A 175 -9.80 7.05 9.66
N PHE A 176 -11.13 7.19 9.78
CA PHE A 176 -11.93 6.18 10.45
C PHE A 176 -11.84 4.86 9.67
N PRO A 177 -11.58 3.71 10.34
CA PRO A 177 -11.53 2.42 9.68
C PRO A 177 -12.85 2.11 8.95
N ASN A 178 -12.76 1.66 7.70
CA ASN A 178 -13.93 1.22 6.96
C ASN A 178 -14.56 -0.01 7.65
N PRO A 179 -15.87 0.00 7.96
CA PRO A 179 -16.53 -1.11 8.65
C PRO A 179 -16.65 -2.38 7.79
N ASN A 180 -16.36 -2.31 6.49
CA ASN A 180 -16.45 -3.37 5.49
C ASN A 180 -17.89 -3.90 5.22
N THR A 181 -18.92 -3.27 5.77
CA THR A 181 -20.33 -3.70 5.62
C THR A 181 -20.94 -3.26 4.29
N GLY A 182 -20.43 -2.18 3.69
CA GLY A 182 -21.00 -1.53 2.51
C GLY A 182 -22.25 -0.68 2.80
N THR A 183 -22.54 -0.41 4.08
CA THR A 183 -23.62 0.50 4.50
C THR A 183 -23.11 1.94 4.56
N ASP A 184 -23.90 2.85 5.14
CA ASP A 184 -23.49 4.25 5.35
C ASP A 184 -22.35 4.33 6.38
N LEU A 185 -21.18 4.79 5.93
CA LEU A 185 -19.97 4.92 6.72
C LEU A 185 -20.14 5.85 7.94
N ALA A 186 -21.08 6.81 7.88
CA ALA A 186 -21.26 7.79 8.95
C ALA A 186 -22.12 7.27 10.11
N THR A 187 -22.93 6.23 9.90
CA THR A 187 -23.90 5.74 10.88
C THR A 187 -23.72 4.28 11.26
N GLU A 188 -22.89 3.54 10.51
CA GLU A 188 -22.62 2.13 10.80
C GLU A 188 -21.91 1.96 12.15
N THR A 189 -22.37 0.96 12.91
CA THR A 189 -21.79 0.59 14.21
C THR A 189 -21.25 -0.82 14.22
N GLU A 190 -21.64 -1.65 13.26
CA GLU A 190 -21.16 -3.02 13.11
C GLU A 190 -19.98 -3.08 12.15
N THR A 191 -19.05 -4.00 12.41
CA THR A 191 -17.86 -4.20 11.58
C THR A 191 -17.74 -5.65 11.13
N VAL A 192 -17.12 -5.86 9.97
CA VAL A 192 -16.87 -7.19 9.42
C VAL A 192 -15.38 -7.33 9.13
N VAL A 193 -14.78 -8.40 9.62
CA VAL A 193 -13.41 -8.77 9.23
C VAL A 193 -13.41 -9.17 7.76
N ALA A 194 -12.60 -8.48 6.96
CA ALA A 194 -12.52 -8.69 5.51
C ALA A 194 -11.20 -9.36 5.12
N ARG A 195 -11.28 -10.36 4.24
CA ARG A 195 -10.10 -10.92 3.58
C ARG A 195 -9.77 -10.12 2.35
N GLN A 196 -8.58 -9.56 2.33
CA GLN A 196 -8.05 -8.76 1.25
C GLN A 196 -7.07 -9.58 0.40
N HIS A 197 -7.08 -9.36 -0.92
CA HIS A 197 -6.11 -9.94 -1.85
C HIS A 197 -5.52 -8.85 -2.74
N ILE A 198 -4.21 -8.89 -2.94
CA ILE A 198 -3.48 -8.04 -3.88
C ILE A 198 -2.89 -8.94 -4.97
N TYR A 199 -3.30 -8.71 -6.21
CA TYR A 199 -2.84 -9.45 -7.38
C TYR A 199 -1.70 -8.69 -8.04
N HIS A 200 -0.65 -9.41 -8.44
CA HIS A 200 0.51 -8.85 -9.12
C HIS A 200 1.01 -9.76 -10.24
N ASP A 201 0.13 -10.56 -10.84
CA ASP A 201 0.45 -11.42 -11.99
C ASP A 201 0.53 -10.64 -13.33
N GLU A 202 0.84 -11.34 -14.41
CA GLU A 202 0.95 -10.79 -15.77
C GLU A 202 -0.31 -10.04 -16.24
N GLN A 203 -1.51 -10.51 -15.90
CA GLN A 203 -2.78 -9.87 -16.27
C GLN A 203 -3.17 -8.75 -15.30
N HIS A 204 -2.70 -8.85 -14.06
CA HIS A 204 -3.02 -7.93 -12.96
C HIS A 204 -1.75 -7.27 -12.39
N PRO A 205 -0.99 -6.48 -13.17
CA PRO A 205 0.32 -5.99 -12.74
C PRO A 205 0.18 -4.81 -11.78
N SER A 206 -0.08 -5.06 -10.49
CA SER A 206 -0.03 -4.02 -9.46
C SER A 206 1.35 -3.38 -9.40
N HIS A 207 1.39 -2.04 -9.32
CA HIS A 207 2.64 -1.29 -9.39
C HIS A 207 2.51 0.12 -8.80
N ILE A 208 3.65 0.69 -8.39
CA ILE A 208 3.78 2.10 -8.07
C ILE A 208 4.44 2.86 -9.23
N ARG A 209 3.98 4.08 -9.47
CA ARG A 209 4.51 5.00 -10.48
C ARG A 209 5.23 6.14 -9.79
N LEU A 210 6.56 6.11 -9.89
CA LEU A 210 7.42 7.14 -9.34
C LEU A 210 7.85 8.16 -10.40
N PRO A 211 7.80 9.47 -10.11
CA PRO A 211 8.21 10.54 -11.01
C PRO A 211 9.74 10.72 -10.98
N LEU A 212 10.45 9.76 -11.58
CA LEU A 212 11.92 9.76 -11.64
C LEU A 212 12.45 11.00 -12.35
N LEU A 213 13.40 11.68 -11.72
CA LEU A 213 14.18 12.72 -12.38
C LEU A 213 15.28 12.09 -13.24
N PRO A 214 15.58 12.66 -14.42
CA PRO A 214 16.73 12.23 -15.20
C PRO A 214 18.01 12.47 -14.40
N LYS A 215 18.95 11.52 -14.47
CA LYS A 215 20.29 11.75 -13.94
C LYS A 215 20.93 12.89 -14.72
N ASN A 216 21.34 13.95 -14.01
CA ASN A 216 22.15 15.01 -14.63
C ASN A 216 23.38 14.35 -15.27
N ARG A 217 23.54 14.56 -16.58
CA ARG A 217 24.73 14.16 -17.35
C ARG A 217 25.87 15.13 -17.11
#